data_AF-A0A9Q1JMI5-F1
#
_entry.id   AF-A0A9Q1JMI5-F1
#
_cell.length_a   1.000
_cell.length_b   1.000
_cell.length_c   1.000
_cell.angle_alpha   90.00
_cell.angle_beta   90.00
_cell.angle_gamma   90.00
#
_symmetry.space_group_name_H-M   'P 1'
#
loop_
_entity.id
_entity.type
_entity.pdbx_description
1 polymer ?
#
loop_
_entity_poly.entity_id
_entity_poly.type
_entity_poly.pdbx_seq_one_letter_code
_entity_poly.pdbx_strand_id
1 'polypeptide(L)'
;MTPSPQCRLTPSEVFRPLEDPLISRCIEILDEDIVTKENGAVSAVRSIWSKAFPKPRRCWLPTGCLKLMEALHSGLPKMSLIASDFSYLPQVKIPGIRAPLVSTKIDGRSIDHDCYLDAKGDADIFFPTDFWFLERIDHYCSGWLKPSQKNPSKGGKKRRTITFTA
;
A
#
# COMPACT_ATOMS: atom_id res chain seq x y z
N MET A 1 -26.57 -30.03 -30.65
CA MET A 1 -25.73 -28.82 -30.70
C MET A 1 -25.28 -28.53 -29.27
N THR A 2 -24.18 -29.16 -28.85
CA THR A 2 -23.60 -29.00 -27.50
C THR A 2 -22.88 -27.66 -27.44
N PRO A 3 -23.10 -26.81 -26.43
CA PRO A 3 -22.35 -25.57 -26.31
C PRO A 3 -20.87 -25.92 -26.10
N SER A 4 -20.02 -25.28 -26.90
CA SER A 4 -18.56 -25.37 -26.79
C SER A 4 -18.14 -25.11 -25.34
N PRO A 5 -17.15 -25.84 -24.79
CA PRO A 5 -16.65 -25.54 -23.46
C PRO A 5 -16.09 -24.12 -23.49
N GLN A 6 -16.75 -23.19 -22.80
CA GLN A 6 -16.17 -21.90 -22.52
C GLN A 6 -14.85 -22.18 -21.79
N CYS A 7 -13.73 -21.95 -22.47
CA CYS A 7 -12.41 -22.04 -21.90
C CYS A 7 -12.33 -20.96 -20.82
N ARG A 8 -12.67 -21.32 -19.57
CA ARG A 8 -12.50 -20.42 -18.43
C ARG A 8 -11.00 -20.25 -18.28
N LEU A 9 -10.48 -19.11 -18.72
CA LEU A 9 -9.10 -18.73 -18.51
C LEU A 9 -8.81 -18.82 -17.01
N THR A 10 -7.88 -19.71 -16.63
CA THR A 10 -7.40 -19.78 -15.25
C THR A 10 -6.56 -18.53 -14.98
N PRO A 11 -6.92 -17.68 -14.01
CA PRO A 11 -6.17 -16.47 -13.73
C PRO A 11 -4.77 -16.85 -13.21
N SER A 12 -3.75 -16.08 -13.61
CA SER A 12 -2.34 -16.30 -13.26
C SER A 12 -1.60 -14.98 -13.06
N GLU A 13 -0.62 -14.95 -12.15
CA GLU A 13 0.26 -13.79 -11.99
C GLU A 13 1.17 -13.61 -13.22
N VAL A 14 1.42 -12.36 -13.62
CA VAL A 14 2.40 -12.02 -14.67
C VAL A 14 3.34 -10.95 -14.13
N PHE A 15 4.64 -11.15 -14.36
CA PHE A 15 5.67 -10.18 -13.99
C PHE A 15 5.98 -9.28 -15.17
N ARG A 16 5.91 -7.97 -14.96
CA ARG A 16 6.23 -6.95 -15.97
C ARG A 16 7.13 -5.88 -15.38
N PRO A 17 7.95 -5.20 -16.20
CA PRO A 17 8.62 -3.98 -15.79
C PRO A 17 7.64 -2.95 -15.23
N LEU A 18 8.11 -2.11 -14.30
CA LEU A 18 7.29 -1.06 -13.71
C LEU A 18 7.07 0.06 -14.74
N GLU A 19 5.83 0.17 -15.21
CA GLU A 19 5.41 1.20 -16.17
C GLU A 19 4.26 2.07 -15.63
N ASP A 20 3.50 1.57 -14.66
CA ASP A 20 2.33 2.26 -14.12
C ASP A 20 2.75 3.45 -13.23
N PRO A 21 2.37 4.70 -13.59
CA PRO A 21 2.80 5.89 -12.85
C PRO A 21 2.19 5.98 -11.45
N LEU A 22 1.03 5.38 -11.20
CA LEU A 22 0.43 5.32 -9.87
C LEU A 22 1.23 4.38 -8.97
N ILE A 23 1.65 3.23 -9.50
CA ILE A 23 2.51 2.29 -8.77
C ILE A 23 3.86 2.96 -8.47
N SER A 24 4.46 3.64 -9.44
CA SER A 24 5.73 4.37 -9.26
C SER A 24 5.64 5.42 -8.16
N ARG A 25 4.62 6.29 -8.17
CA ARG A 25 4.40 7.28 -7.09
C ARG A 25 4.21 6.63 -5.73
N CYS A 26 3.48 5.51 -5.67
CA CYS A 26 3.27 4.80 -4.41
C CYS A 26 4.59 4.23 -3.87
N ILE A 27 5.50 3.76 -4.73
CA ILE A 27 6.84 3.31 -4.36
C ILE A 27 7.72 4.48 -3.89
N GLU A 28 7.68 5.62 -4.58
CA GLU A 28 8.43 6.82 -4.19
C GLU A 28 8.08 7.27 -2.77
N ILE A 29 6.78 7.36 -2.45
CA ILE A 29 6.30 7.72 -1.10
C ILE A 29 6.73 6.67 -0.06
N LEU A 30 6.82 5.40 -0.45
CA LEU A 30 7.25 4.32 0.43
C LEU A 30 8.76 4.38 0.74
N ASP A 31 9.60 4.69 -0.25
CA ASP A 31 11.06 4.72 -0.11
C ASP A 31 11.54 5.88 0.78
N GLU A 32 10.82 7.01 0.76
CA GLU A 32 11.05 8.13 1.67
C GLU A 32 10.98 7.72 3.17
N ASP A 33 10.29 6.63 3.52
CA ASP A 33 10.28 6.03 4.88
C ASP A 33 11.63 5.48 5.31
N ILE A 34 12.28 4.74 4.40
CA ILE A 34 13.54 4.05 4.69
C ILE A 34 14.61 5.10 5.01
N VAL A 35 14.64 6.18 4.23
CA VAL A 35 15.61 7.27 4.42
C VAL A 35 15.33 8.06 5.70
N THR A 36 14.07 8.30 6.06
CA THR A 36 13.72 9.12 7.24
C THR A 36 13.87 8.39 8.59
N LYS A 37 13.68 7.07 8.65
CA LYS A 37 13.86 6.27 9.88
C LYS A 37 15.33 5.97 10.23
N GLU A 38 16.27 6.16 9.31
CA GLU A 38 17.68 5.77 9.47
C GLU A 38 18.61 6.86 10.04
N ASN A 39 18.08 7.95 10.63
CA ASN A 39 18.89 9.02 11.25
C ASN A 39 19.60 8.62 12.58
N GLY A 40 19.78 7.33 12.86
CA GLY A 40 20.58 6.83 13.99
C GLY A 40 21.76 5.99 13.51
N ALA A 41 22.91 6.64 13.24
CA ALA A 41 24.30 6.14 13.08
C ALA A 41 24.63 4.85 12.26
N VAL A 42 23.64 4.04 11.87
CA VAL A 42 23.78 2.71 11.24
C VAL A 42 23.55 2.79 9.71
N SER A 43 23.10 3.94 9.20
CA SER A 43 22.64 4.12 7.80
C SER A 43 23.75 4.01 6.74
N ALA A 44 24.95 4.53 7.01
CA ALA A 44 26.00 4.60 5.99
C ALA A 44 26.46 3.22 5.49
N VAL A 45 26.54 2.23 6.38
CA VAL A 45 27.01 0.88 6.04
C VAL A 45 25.90 0.03 5.40
N ARG A 46 24.64 0.24 5.77
CA ARG A 46 23.49 -0.53 5.26
C ARG A 46 23.00 -0.02 3.90
N SER A 47 23.04 1.29 3.66
CA SER A 47 22.71 1.95 2.40
C SER A 47 23.61 1.49 1.23
N ILE A 48 24.87 1.19 1.50
CA ILE A 48 25.81 0.69 0.49
C ILE A 48 25.52 -0.79 0.18
N TRP A 49 25.16 -1.59 1.19
CA TRP A 49 24.90 -3.02 1.03
C TRP A 49 23.53 -3.31 0.39
N SER A 50 22.52 -2.49 0.68
CA SER A 50 21.19 -2.59 0.03
C SER A 50 21.20 -2.13 -1.43
N LYS A 51 22.13 -1.23 -1.82
CA LYS A 51 22.39 -0.86 -3.22
C LYS A 51 23.14 -1.94 -4.00
N ALA A 52 24.00 -2.71 -3.34
CA ALA A 52 24.76 -3.78 -3.98
C ALA A 52 23.94 -5.07 -4.17
N PHE A 53 22.99 -5.36 -3.27
CA PHE A 53 22.13 -6.54 -3.34
C PHE A 53 20.71 -6.25 -2.85
N PRO A 54 19.88 -5.53 -3.65
CA PRO A 54 18.47 -5.38 -3.32
C PRO A 54 17.80 -6.76 -3.34
N LYS A 55 17.54 -7.32 -2.17
CA LYS A 55 16.78 -8.58 -2.07
C LYS A 55 15.39 -8.31 -2.65
N PRO A 56 14.92 -9.04 -3.66
CA PRO A 56 13.59 -8.84 -4.21
C PRO A 56 12.55 -9.03 -3.09
N ARG A 57 11.73 -8.00 -2.84
CA ARG A 57 10.66 -8.04 -1.84
C ARG A 57 9.32 -8.03 -2.55
N ARG A 58 8.48 -9.04 -2.26
CA ARG A 58 7.06 -9.01 -2.63
C ARG A 58 6.34 -8.09 -1.65
N CYS A 59 5.64 -7.08 -2.15
CA CYS A 59 4.86 -6.17 -1.33
C CYS A 59 3.56 -5.80 -2.03
N TRP A 60 2.56 -5.47 -1.22
CA TRP A 60 1.27 -4.98 -1.66
C TRP A 60 1.19 -3.48 -1.41
N LEU A 61 0.71 -2.74 -2.41
CA LEU A 61 0.73 -1.28 -2.43
C LEU A 61 -0.71 -0.73 -2.38
N PRO A 62 -1.00 0.23 -1.49
CA PRO A 62 -2.34 0.81 -1.31
C PRO A 62 -2.61 1.90 -2.35
N THR A 63 -2.52 1.56 -3.64
CA THR A 63 -2.74 2.51 -4.75
C THR A 63 -4.15 3.10 -4.76
N GLY A 64 -5.14 2.35 -4.25
CA GLY A 64 -6.50 2.84 -4.00
C GLY A 64 -6.54 3.96 -2.96
N CYS A 65 -5.81 3.82 -1.84
CA CYS A 65 -5.69 4.87 -0.83
C CYS A 65 -5.01 6.12 -1.40
N LEU A 66 -3.98 5.97 -2.24
CA LEU A 66 -3.35 7.09 -2.92
C LEU A 66 -4.34 7.87 -3.79
N LYS A 67 -5.09 7.18 -4.65
CA LYS A 67 -6.15 7.79 -5.46
C LYS A 67 -7.22 8.48 -4.62
N LEU A 68 -7.64 7.84 -3.53
CA LEU A 68 -8.63 8.42 -2.60
C LEU A 68 -8.10 9.72 -1.98
N MET A 69 -6.86 9.72 -1.49
CA MET A 69 -6.27 10.93 -0.90
C MET A 69 -6.04 12.03 -1.92
N GLU A 70 -5.63 11.71 -3.16
CA GLU A 70 -5.56 12.66 -4.28
C GLU A 70 -6.94 13.33 -4.51
N ALA A 71 -8.01 12.54 -4.60
CA ALA A 71 -9.36 13.06 -4.80
C ALA A 71 -9.86 13.90 -3.61
N LEU A 72 -9.64 13.43 -2.38
CA LEU A 72 -10.06 14.14 -1.18
C LEU A 72 -9.35 15.48 -1.02
N HIS A 73 -8.04 15.55 -1.23
CA HIS A 73 -7.31 16.84 -1.14
C HIS A 73 -7.63 17.78 -2.30
N SER A 74 -7.99 17.24 -3.46
CA SER A 74 -8.51 18.06 -4.57
C SER A 74 -9.86 18.70 -4.24
N GLY A 75 -10.77 18.00 -3.57
CA GLY A 75 -12.12 18.49 -3.24
C GLY A 75 -12.22 19.23 -1.91
N LEU A 76 -11.41 18.84 -0.91
CA LEU A 76 -11.48 19.27 0.49
C LEU A 76 -10.07 19.58 1.04
N PRO A 77 -9.38 20.63 0.54
CA PRO A 77 -7.96 20.89 0.85
C PRO A 77 -7.67 21.24 2.33
N LYS A 78 -8.71 21.44 3.15
CA LYS A 78 -8.60 21.75 4.59
C LYS A 78 -9.18 20.64 5.47
N MET A 79 -9.38 19.43 4.94
CA MET A 79 -9.97 18.34 5.70
C MET A 79 -9.07 17.87 6.86
N SER A 80 -9.72 17.37 7.90
CA SER A 80 -9.09 16.51 8.90
C SER A 80 -9.46 15.06 8.58
N LEU A 81 -8.48 14.18 8.49
CA LEU A 81 -8.69 12.75 8.26
C LEU A 81 -8.70 12.03 9.61
N ILE A 82 -9.76 11.27 9.87
CA ILE A 82 -9.80 10.27 10.94
C ILE A 82 -9.99 8.92 10.25
N ALA A 83 -9.07 7.99 10.47
CA ALA A 83 -9.10 6.66 9.89
C ALA A 83 -9.05 5.60 11.00
N SER A 84 -9.83 4.54 10.85
CA SER A 84 -9.86 3.39 11.76
C SER A 84 -10.08 2.14 10.91
N ASP A 85 -9.22 1.15 11.09
CA ASP A 85 -9.20 -0.10 10.34
C ASP A 85 -8.24 -1.10 11.02
N PHE A 86 -8.21 -2.34 10.54
CA PHE A 86 -7.27 -3.35 11.01
C PHE A 86 -5.87 -3.11 10.44
N SER A 87 -4.90 -2.86 11.32
CA SER A 87 -3.46 -2.79 10.99
C SER A 87 -2.80 -4.15 10.81
N TYR A 88 -3.47 -5.21 11.28
CA TYR A 88 -2.99 -6.58 11.26
C TYR A 88 -4.15 -7.54 10.95
N LEU A 89 -3.87 -8.53 10.11
CA LEU A 89 -4.79 -9.61 9.78
C LEU A 89 -4.16 -10.93 10.24
N PRO A 90 -4.85 -11.75 11.05
CA PRO A 90 -4.33 -13.02 11.51
C PRO A 90 -4.25 -14.02 10.34
N GLN A 91 -3.26 -14.93 10.41
CA GLN A 91 -3.20 -16.13 9.56
C GLN A 91 -3.21 -15.88 8.05
N VAL A 92 -2.70 -14.72 7.61
CA VAL A 92 -2.52 -14.43 6.17
C VAL A 92 -1.56 -15.44 5.55
N LYS A 93 -2.05 -16.18 4.56
CA LYS A 93 -1.28 -17.21 3.84
C LYS A 93 -0.64 -16.68 2.55
N ILE A 94 -1.18 -15.59 2.01
CA ILE A 94 -0.68 -14.96 0.78
C ILE A 94 0.69 -14.32 1.06
N PRO A 95 1.71 -14.57 0.21
CA PRO A 95 3.05 -14.05 0.46
C PRO A 95 3.15 -12.54 0.20
N GLY A 96 4.01 -11.88 0.97
CA GLY A 96 4.41 -10.50 0.77
C GLY A 96 4.06 -9.58 1.94
N ILE A 97 4.72 -8.43 1.97
CA ILE A 97 4.47 -7.41 3.00
C ILE A 97 3.12 -6.75 2.73
N ARG A 98 2.29 -6.60 3.77
CA ARG A 98 0.91 -6.12 3.70
C ARG A 98 0.00 -6.98 2.80
N ALA A 99 0.29 -8.28 2.72
CA ALA A 99 -0.53 -9.20 1.96
C ALA A 99 -1.97 -9.25 2.48
N PRO A 100 -2.95 -9.44 1.57
CA PRO A 100 -4.33 -9.49 1.96
C PRO A 100 -4.71 -10.82 2.61
N LEU A 101 -5.74 -10.79 3.45
CA LEU A 101 -6.53 -11.96 3.80
C LEU A 101 -7.65 -12.11 2.78
N VAL A 102 -7.82 -13.30 2.23
CA VAL A 102 -8.89 -13.61 1.27
C VAL A 102 -9.79 -14.65 1.91
N SER A 103 -11.07 -14.34 2.10
CA SER A 103 -11.97 -15.17 2.89
C SER A 103 -13.37 -15.25 2.29
N THR A 104 -13.90 -16.46 2.16
CA THR A 104 -15.30 -16.69 1.77
C THR A 104 -16.12 -17.06 3.00
N LYS A 105 -17.34 -16.54 3.08
CA LYS A 105 -18.29 -16.93 4.12
C LYS A 105 -19.25 -18.01 3.60
N ILE A 106 -19.18 -19.19 4.20
CA ILE A 106 -20.08 -20.31 3.92
C ILE A 106 -20.78 -20.68 5.22
N ASP A 107 -22.12 -20.63 5.23
CA ASP A 107 -22.95 -20.96 6.40
C ASP A 107 -22.51 -20.25 7.70
N GLY A 108 -22.14 -18.97 7.58
CA GLY A 108 -21.69 -18.14 8.70
C GLY A 108 -20.27 -18.44 9.19
N ARG A 109 -19.53 -19.35 8.54
CA ARG A 109 -18.12 -19.64 8.83
C ARG A 109 -17.22 -19.02 7.76
N SER A 110 -16.12 -18.44 8.20
CA SER A 110 -15.07 -17.92 7.32
C SER A 110 -14.12 -19.05 6.91
N ILE A 111 -13.84 -19.14 5.61
CA ILE A 111 -12.86 -20.05 5.03
C ILE A 111 -11.83 -19.21 4.28
N ASP A 112 -10.59 -19.24 4.76
CA ASP A 112 -9.50 -18.44 4.21
C ASP A 112 -8.79 -19.17 3.06
N HIS A 113 -8.59 -18.45 1.97
CA HIS A 113 -7.92 -18.93 0.77
C HIS A 113 -6.40 -18.77 0.87
N ASP A 114 -5.69 -19.72 0.28
CA ASP A 114 -4.22 -19.67 0.21
C ASP A 114 -3.74 -18.74 -0.93
N CYS A 115 -4.63 -18.45 -1.89
CA CYS A 115 -4.35 -17.63 -3.06
C CYS A 115 -5.56 -16.76 -3.43
N TYR A 116 -5.31 -15.50 -3.80
CA TYR A 116 -6.35 -14.57 -4.25
C TYR A 116 -6.90 -14.90 -5.66
N LEU A 117 -6.20 -15.72 -6.44
CA LEU A 117 -6.66 -16.16 -7.76
C LEU A 117 -7.80 -17.18 -7.68
N ASP A 118 -7.98 -17.80 -6.51
CA ASP A 118 -9.07 -18.74 -6.23
C ASP A 118 -10.39 -18.03 -5.85
N ALA A 119 -10.30 -16.76 -5.44
CA ALA A 119 -11.45 -15.91 -5.15
C ALA A 119 -12.18 -15.51 -6.44
N LYS A 120 -13.14 -16.30 -6.88
CA LYS A 120 -13.88 -16.11 -8.14
C LYS A 120 -15.07 -15.15 -7.99
N GLY A 121 -14.89 -14.11 -7.18
CA GLY A 121 -15.90 -13.07 -6.90
C GLY A 121 -16.85 -13.40 -5.74
N ASP A 122 -16.65 -14.51 -5.05
CA ASP A 122 -17.42 -14.96 -3.87
C ASP A 122 -16.62 -14.85 -2.56
N ALA A 123 -15.41 -14.30 -2.61
CA ALA A 123 -14.58 -14.03 -1.44
C ALA A 123 -14.41 -12.52 -1.22
N ASP A 124 -14.36 -12.14 0.04
CA ASP A 124 -13.92 -10.81 0.47
C ASP A 124 -12.38 -10.77 0.53
N ILE A 125 -11.79 -9.66 0.09
CA ILE A 125 -10.34 -9.43 0.13
C ILE A 125 -10.06 -8.27 1.07
N PHE A 126 -9.41 -8.54 2.20
CA PHE A 126 -9.06 -7.57 3.22
C PHE A 126 -7.56 -7.26 3.15
N PHE A 127 -7.20 -6.00 3.02
CA PHE A 127 -5.81 -5.55 3.14
C PHE A 127 -5.58 -4.96 4.53
N PRO A 128 -4.46 -5.27 5.20
CA PRO A 128 -4.11 -4.58 6.44
C PRO A 128 -3.74 -3.13 6.14
N THR A 129 -4.26 -2.19 6.94
CA THR A 129 -3.95 -0.77 6.80
C THR A 129 -2.63 -0.44 7.50
N ASP A 130 -1.63 -0.04 6.70
CA ASP A 130 -0.39 0.56 7.20
C ASP A 130 -0.62 2.05 7.44
N PHE A 131 -1.02 2.40 8.67
CA PHE A 131 -1.36 3.78 9.04
C PHE A 131 -0.21 4.76 8.85
N TRP A 132 1.04 4.33 9.01
CA TRP A 132 2.21 5.15 8.75
C TRP A 132 2.37 5.45 7.27
N PHE A 133 2.13 4.46 6.41
CA PHE A 133 2.14 4.67 4.97
C PHE A 133 0.94 5.53 4.52
N LEU A 134 -0.24 5.33 5.09
CA LEU A 134 -1.43 6.14 4.82
C LEU A 134 -1.22 7.61 5.22
N GLU A 135 -0.61 7.87 6.37
CA GLU A 135 -0.23 9.22 6.80
C GLU A 135 0.68 9.90 5.77
N ARG A 136 1.68 9.19 5.24
CA ARG A 136 2.56 9.74 4.20
C ARG A 136 1.84 10.05 2.91
N ILE A 137 0.97 9.15 2.48
CA ILE A 137 0.14 9.37 1.30
C ILE A 137 -0.72 10.63 1.48
N ASP A 138 -1.36 10.77 2.64
CA ASP A 138 -2.16 11.96 2.98
C ASP A 138 -1.31 13.24 2.98
N HIS A 139 -0.12 13.19 3.57
CA HIS A 139 0.83 14.29 3.61
C HIS A 139 1.34 14.68 2.21
N TYR A 140 1.71 13.70 1.39
CA TYR A 140 2.11 13.88 0.00
C TYR A 140 1.00 14.56 -0.81
N CYS A 141 -0.22 14.03 -0.76
CA CYS A 141 -1.36 14.57 -1.50
C CYS A 141 -1.81 15.96 -1.01
N SER A 142 -1.60 16.29 0.26
CA SER A 142 -1.86 17.63 0.79
C SER A 142 -0.86 18.70 0.31
N GLY A 143 0.21 18.29 -0.40
CA GLY A 143 1.30 19.15 -0.84
C GLY A 143 2.32 19.47 0.25
N TRP A 144 2.35 18.70 1.35
CA TRP A 144 3.28 18.88 2.46
C TRP A 144 4.65 18.26 2.17
N LEU A 145 4.69 17.01 1.67
CA LEU A 145 5.90 16.45 1.05
C LEU A 145 5.95 16.92 -0.40
N LYS A 146 6.81 17.90 -0.68
CA LYS A 146 7.16 18.26 -2.06
C LYS A 146 8.44 17.53 -2.45
N PRO A 147 8.42 16.62 -3.43
CA PRO A 147 9.64 16.10 -4.03
C PRO A 147 10.35 17.27 -4.72
N SER A 148 11.54 17.64 -4.24
CA SER A 148 12.43 18.60 -4.91
C SER A 148 11.84 19.98 -5.24
N GLN A 149 11.56 20.81 -4.23
CA GLN A 149 11.58 22.27 -4.44
C GLN A 149 12.86 22.87 -3.85
N LYS A 150 13.73 23.39 -4.73
CA LYS A 150 14.97 24.11 -4.43
C LYS A 150 14.79 25.41 -3.64
N ASN A 151 13.59 25.76 -3.21
CA ASN A 151 13.34 26.90 -2.33
C ASN A 151 12.22 26.53 -1.33
N PRO A 152 12.52 26.34 -0.03
CA PRO A 152 11.50 26.08 0.97
C PRO A 152 10.67 27.35 1.17
N SER A 153 9.47 27.39 0.58
CA SER A 153 8.50 28.44 0.89
C SER A 153 8.10 28.31 2.36
N LYS A 154 8.21 29.44 3.08
CA LYS A 154 8.02 29.65 4.53
C LYS A 154 6.98 28.72 5.19
N GLY A 155 7.41 28.13 6.31
CA GLY A 155 6.73 27.14 7.14
C GLY A 155 5.25 27.38 7.38
N GLY A 156 4.42 26.54 6.77
CA GLY A 156 3.07 26.26 7.26
C GLY A 156 3.13 25.51 8.59
N LYS A 157 2.10 25.70 9.43
CA LYS A 157 1.95 24.94 10.69
C LYS A 157 1.95 23.44 10.38
N LYS A 158 2.76 22.66 11.11
CA LYS A 158 2.81 21.19 10.99
C LYS A 158 1.39 20.61 11.10
N ARG A 159 0.94 19.83 10.12
CA ARG A 159 -0.30 19.06 10.24
C ARG A 159 -0.08 18.03 11.35
N ARG A 160 -0.96 18.04 12.35
CA ARG A 160 -0.87 17.12 13.48
C ARG A 160 -1.56 15.81 13.07
N THR A 161 -0.78 14.76 12.89
CA THR A 161 -1.31 13.39 12.82
C THR A 161 -1.19 12.75 14.19
N ILE A 162 -2.22 12.03 14.59
CA ILE A 162 -2.18 11.19 15.79
C ILE A 162 -2.60 9.79 15.34
N THR A 163 -1.65 8.85 15.40
CA THR A 163 -1.89 7.46 15.02
C THR A 163 -2.01 6.63 16.28
N PHE A 164 -3.16 5.96 16.43
CA PHE A 164 -3.38 4.96 17.47
C PHE A 164 -3.34 3.59 16.82
N THR A 165 -2.36 2.77 17.20
CA THR A 165 -2.31 1.35 16.82
C THR A 165 -2.65 0.51 18.04
N ALA A 166 -3.71 -0.28 17.94
CA ALA A 166 -4.04 -1.33 18.92
C ALA A 166 -3.40 -2.66 18.50
#